data_AF-A0A1J5JJL3-F1
#
_entry.id   AF-A0A1J5JJL3-F1
#
_cell.length_a   1.000
_cell.length_b   1.000
_cell.length_c   1.000
_cell.angle_alpha   90.00
_cell.angle_beta   90.00
_cell.angle_gamma   90.00
#
_symmetry.space_group_name_H-M   'P 1'
#
loop_
_entity.id
_entity.type
_entity.pdbx_description
1 polymer ?
#
loop_
_entity_poly.entity_id
_entity_poly.type
_entity_poly.pdbx_seq_one_letter_code
_entity_poly.pdbx_strand_id
1 'polypeptide(L)'
;MKEKENGANGFSGIETMIPLMLNLVNKNVMTLQQVVEKICINPGKIFGIENEIKVKEKANLTVIDLKKEWKIKGENFESKLKWTPFEGWNVKGKVTDVVVNGKLMMEDEVVNL
;
A
#
# COMPACT_ATOMS: atom_id res chain seq x y z
N MET A 1 20.46 -7.73 -5.14
CA MET A 1 21.06 -7.58 -3.80
C MET A 1 22.49 -7.07 -3.87
N LYS A 2 23.39 -7.66 -4.67
CA LYS A 2 24.76 -7.14 -4.87
C LYS A 2 24.87 -5.62 -5.10
N GLU A 3 23.99 -5.04 -5.92
CA GLU A 3 23.97 -3.58 -6.12
C GLU A 3 23.58 -2.80 -4.86
N LYS A 4 22.63 -3.31 -4.05
CA LYS A 4 22.23 -2.70 -2.77
C LYS A 4 23.31 -2.86 -1.71
N GLU A 5 23.98 -4.00 -1.67
CA GLU A 5 25.17 -4.24 -0.83
C GLU A 5 26.30 -3.26 -1.18
N ASN A 6 26.43 -2.89 -2.46
CA ASN A 6 27.39 -1.90 -2.94
C ASN A 6 26.89 -0.44 -2.82
N GLY A 7 25.79 -0.19 -2.09
CA GLY A 7 25.32 1.17 -1.79
C GLY A 7 24.50 1.83 -2.90
N ALA A 8 23.92 1.08 -3.84
CA ALA A 8 23.05 1.67 -4.86
C ALA A 8 21.81 2.34 -4.25
N ASN A 9 21.51 3.56 -4.70
CA ASN A 9 20.40 4.37 -4.20
C ASN A 9 19.02 3.76 -4.50
N GLY A 10 18.04 4.03 -3.61
CA GLY A 10 16.62 3.69 -3.78
C GLY A 10 16.17 2.37 -3.15
N PHE A 11 14.86 2.18 -3.00
CA PHE A 11 14.23 0.92 -2.57
C PHE A 11 12.77 0.90 -3.03
N SER A 12 12.13 -0.28 -3.07
CA SER A 12 10.71 -0.39 -3.42
C SER A 12 9.85 -0.01 -2.22
N GLY A 13 8.97 0.99 -2.38
CA GLY A 13 8.01 1.41 -1.37
C GLY A 13 6.57 0.94 -1.61
N ILE A 14 6.28 0.36 -2.77
CA ILE A 14 4.90 0.14 -3.27
C ILE A 14 4.08 -0.71 -2.28
N GLU A 15 4.64 -1.86 -1.90
CA GLU A 15 3.94 -2.83 -1.04
C GLU A 15 4.02 -2.48 0.45
N THR A 16 4.91 -1.55 0.82
CA THR A 16 5.10 -1.10 2.20
C THR A 16 4.38 0.22 2.52
N MET A 17 3.90 0.96 1.53
CA MET A 17 3.34 2.29 1.74
C MET A 17 2.15 2.28 2.72
N ILE A 18 1.13 1.46 2.44
CA ILE A 18 -0.06 1.33 3.30
C ILE A 18 0.27 0.85 4.72
N PRO A 19 0.97 -0.28 4.94
CA PRO A 19 1.25 -0.75 6.30
C PRO A 19 2.07 0.25 7.12
N LEU A 20 2.99 1.00 6.49
CA LEU A 20 3.75 2.03 7.19
C LEU A 20 2.90 3.25 7.56
N MET A 21 2.01 3.69 6.66
CA MET A 21 1.05 4.77 6.98
C MET A 21 0.09 4.35 8.09
N LEU A 22 -0.42 3.12 8.06
CA LEU A 22 -1.29 2.59 9.13
C LEU A 22 -0.55 2.42 10.44
N ASN A 23 0.75 2.12 10.43
CA ASN A 23 1.56 2.14 11.66
C ASN A 23 1.59 3.53 12.31
N LEU A 24 1.62 4.61 11.52
CA LEU A 24 1.50 5.98 12.05
C LEU A 24 0.10 6.24 12.64
N VAL A 25 -0.95 5.70 12.01
CA VAL A 25 -2.31 5.77 12.54
C VAL A 25 -2.42 5.03 13.87
N ASN A 26 -1.90 3.80 13.96
CA ASN A 26 -1.91 2.98 15.17
C ASN A 26 -1.11 3.62 16.33
N LYS A 27 -0.12 4.45 16.01
CA LYS A 27 0.66 5.24 16.97
C LYS A 27 0.04 6.60 17.31
N ASN A 28 -1.18 6.88 16.84
CA ASN A 28 -1.88 8.16 16.99
C ASN A 28 -1.09 9.38 16.48
N VAL A 29 -0.18 9.18 15.52
CA VAL A 29 0.59 10.25 14.87
C VAL A 29 -0.24 10.96 13.81
N MET A 30 -1.19 10.25 13.19
CA MET A 30 -2.16 10.80 12.24
C MET A 30 -3.45 10.00 12.23
N THR A 31 -4.52 10.57 11.67
CA THR A 31 -5.81 9.88 11.50
C THR A 31 -5.84 9.08 10.20
N LEU A 32 -6.74 8.10 10.10
CA LEU A 32 -6.97 7.37 8.85
C LEU A 32 -7.37 8.30 7.70
N GLN A 33 -8.18 9.32 8.00
CA GLN A 33 -8.57 10.35 7.03
C GLN A 33 -7.34 11.09 6.46
N GLN A 34 -6.39 11.47 7.33
CA GLN A 34 -5.15 12.13 6.89
C GLN A 34 -4.29 11.22 6.00
N VAL A 35 -4.32 9.89 6.20
CA VAL A 35 -3.66 8.94 5.30
C VAL A 35 -4.31 9.00 3.92
N VAL A 36 -5.64 8.86 3.84
CA VAL A 36 -6.40 8.91 2.58
C VAL A 36 -6.15 10.23 1.84
N GLU A 37 -6.11 11.34 2.55
CA GLU A 37 -5.79 12.65 1.98
C GLU A 37 -4.38 12.68 1.36
N LYS A 38 -3.37 12.15 2.07
CA LYS A 38 -1.97 12.20 1.64
C LYS A 38 -1.65 11.28 0.47
N ILE A 39 -2.28 10.10 0.39
CA ILE A 39 -1.90 9.08 -0.61
C ILE A 39 -2.89 8.96 -1.77
N CYS A 40 -4.10 9.53 -1.63
CA CYS A 40 -5.14 9.43 -2.66
C CYS A 40 -5.63 10.84 -3.06
N ILE A 41 -6.35 11.53 -2.18
CA ILE A 41 -7.10 12.75 -2.54
C ILE A 41 -6.18 13.89 -3.01
N ASN A 42 -5.12 14.21 -2.26
CA ASN A 42 -4.24 15.32 -2.59
C ASN A 42 -3.41 15.06 -3.85
N PRO A 43 -2.81 13.87 -4.06
CA PRO A 43 -2.24 13.52 -5.36
C PRO A 43 -3.25 13.67 -6.50
N GLY A 44 -4.48 13.17 -6.33
CA GLY A 44 -5.54 13.32 -7.33
C GLY A 44 -5.79 14.78 -7.72
N LYS A 45 -5.95 15.65 -6.73
CA LYS A 45 -6.11 17.10 -6.94
C LYS A 45 -4.92 17.74 -7.66
N ILE A 46 -3.69 17.38 -7.29
CA ILE A 46 -2.46 17.94 -7.88
C ILE A 46 -2.35 17.56 -9.36
N PHE A 47 -2.70 16.32 -9.71
CA PHE A 47 -2.58 15.80 -11.07
C PHE A 47 -3.86 15.92 -11.90
N GLY A 48 -4.95 16.47 -11.35
CA GLY A 48 -6.25 16.55 -12.03
C GLY A 48 -6.89 15.17 -12.28
N ILE A 49 -6.65 14.20 -11.39
CA ILE A 49 -7.21 12.85 -11.47
C ILE A 49 -8.42 12.77 -10.53
N GLU A 50 -9.58 12.41 -11.09
CA GLU A 50 -10.78 12.11 -10.32
C GLU A 50 -10.67 10.73 -9.66
N ASN A 51 -10.77 10.72 -8.33
CA ASN A 51 -10.55 9.54 -7.49
C ASN A 51 -11.60 9.44 -6.37
N GLU A 52 -12.76 10.06 -6.56
CA GLU A 52 -13.88 9.96 -5.64
C GLU A 52 -14.58 8.60 -5.76
N ILE A 53 -14.97 8.04 -4.62
CA ILE A 53 -15.82 6.85 -4.58
C ILE A 53 -17.26 7.32 -4.76
N LYS A 54 -17.76 7.23 -6.00
CA LYS A 54 -19.11 7.69 -6.36
C LYS A 54 -19.80 6.73 -7.33
N VAL A 55 -21.13 6.68 -7.24
CA VAL A 55 -21.96 5.92 -8.17
C VAL A 55 -21.75 6.42 -9.60
N LYS A 56 -21.57 5.48 -10.55
CA LYS A 56 -21.25 5.70 -11.98
C LYS A 56 -19.79 6.11 -12.29
N GLU A 57 -18.91 6.15 -11.30
CA GLU A 57 -17.46 6.31 -11.53
C GLU A 57 -16.74 4.97 -11.69
N LYS A 58 -15.51 5.01 -12.22
CA LYS A 58 -14.65 3.82 -12.31
C LYS A 58 -14.34 3.30 -10.91
N ALA A 59 -14.61 2.02 -10.66
CA ALA A 59 -14.30 1.37 -9.39
C ALA A 59 -12.79 1.09 -9.28
N ASN A 60 -12.05 2.07 -8.74
CA ASN A 60 -10.67 1.93 -8.29
C ASN A 60 -10.67 1.92 -6.76
N LEU A 61 -10.67 0.73 -6.18
CA LEU A 61 -10.92 0.51 -4.76
C LEU A 61 -9.82 -0.37 -4.15
N THR A 62 -9.45 -0.07 -2.92
CA THR A 62 -8.57 -0.91 -2.10
C THR A 62 -9.30 -1.26 -0.81
N VAL A 63 -9.42 -2.56 -0.53
CA VAL A 63 -9.97 -3.06 0.74
C VAL A 63 -8.80 -3.33 1.69
N ILE A 64 -8.96 -2.88 2.94
CA ILE A 64 -7.93 -2.98 3.96
C ILE A 64 -8.55 -3.58 5.22
N ASP A 65 -8.02 -4.72 5.66
CA ASP A 65 -8.29 -5.23 7.00
C ASP A 65 -7.40 -4.48 8.01
N LEU A 66 -8.00 -3.52 8.71
CA LEU A 66 -7.34 -2.68 9.72
C LEU A 66 -6.90 -3.46 10.97
N LYS A 67 -7.42 -4.66 11.20
CA LYS A 67 -7.13 -5.46 12.40
C LYS A 67 -6.03 -6.49 12.16
N LYS A 68 -5.79 -6.87 10.90
CA LYS A 68 -4.80 -7.90 10.55
C LYS A 68 -3.38 -7.48 10.93
N GLU A 69 -2.73 -8.29 11.75
CA GLU A 69 -1.34 -8.12 12.17
C GLU A 69 -0.45 -9.06 11.36
N TRP A 70 0.68 -8.55 10.89
CA TRP A 70 1.62 -9.31 10.08
C TRP A 70 3.03 -8.72 10.16
N LYS A 71 4.01 -9.47 9.65
CA LYS A 71 5.41 -9.07 9.62
C LYS A 71 5.83 -8.75 8.19
N ILE A 72 6.43 -7.59 7.99
CA ILE A 72 6.99 -7.22 6.68
C ILE A 72 8.13 -8.16 6.36
N LYS A 73 8.03 -8.80 5.19
CA LYS A 73 9.07 -9.63 4.63
C LYS A 73 9.19 -9.41 3.13
N GLY A 74 10.36 -8.98 2.67
CA GLY A 74 10.61 -8.73 1.25
C GLY A 74 10.45 -9.97 0.37
N GLU A 75 10.71 -11.17 0.92
CA GLU A 75 10.50 -12.44 0.21
C GLU A 75 9.06 -12.66 -0.26
N ASN A 76 8.08 -12.10 0.45
CA ASN A 76 6.65 -12.24 0.18
C ASN A 76 6.10 -11.19 -0.79
N PHE A 77 6.90 -10.22 -1.18
CA PHE A 77 6.45 -9.14 -2.07
C PHE A 77 6.22 -9.68 -3.47
N GLU A 78 5.31 -9.09 -4.25
CA GLU A 78 5.15 -9.39 -5.68
C GLU A 78 6.27 -8.74 -6.51
N SER A 79 6.80 -7.59 -6.05
CA SER A 79 7.91 -6.92 -6.71
C SER A 79 9.09 -7.86 -6.97
N LYS A 80 9.79 -7.63 -8.09
CA LYS A 80 11.06 -8.33 -8.39
C LYS A 80 12.12 -8.09 -7.32
N LEU A 81 12.05 -6.94 -6.64
CA LEU A 81 12.95 -6.60 -5.55
C LEU A 81 12.43 -7.19 -4.24
N LYS A 82 12.90 -8.41 -3.90
CA LYS A 82 12.57 -9.11 -2.64
C LYS A 82 13.36 -8.59 -1.43
N TRP A 83 13.58 -7.27 -1.37
CA TRP A 83 14.36 -6.62 -0.31
C TRP A 83 13.70 -5.30 0.10
N THR A 84 13.71 -5.01 1.39
CA THR A 84 13.12 -3.80 1.97
C THR A 84 13.87 -3.36 3.23
N PRO A 85 14.04 -2.05 3.48
CA PRO A 85 14.63 -1.57 4.73
C PRO A 85 13.73 -1.79 5.95
N PHE A 86 12.47 -2.21 5.74
CA PHE A 86 11.49 -2.47 6.79
C PHE A 86 11.37 -3.95 7.15
N GLU A 87 12.35 -4.76 6.75
CA GLU A 87 12.38 -6.21 6.99
C GLU A 87 12.20 -6.52 8.49
N GLY A 88 11.28 -7.45 8.79
CA GLY A 88 11.01 -7.91 10.15
C GLY A 88 10.11 -7.02 11.00
N TRP A 89 9.68 -5.84 10.50
CA TRP A 89 8.77 -4.96 11.23
C TRP A 89 7.39 -5.62 11.41
N ASN A 90 6.86 -5.61 12.64
CA ASN A 90 5.48 -5.98 12.89
C ASN A 90 4.57 -4.77 12.60
N VAL A 91 3.55 -4.98 11.78
CA VAL A 91 2.61 -3.95 11.33
C VAL A 91 1.17 -4.45 11.46
N LYS A 92 0.24 -3.50 11.51
CA LYS A 92 -1.20 -3.76 11.66
C LYS A 92 -1.99 -2.96 10.63
N GLY A 93 -2.86 -3.65 9.91
CA GLY A 93 -3.45 -3.17 8.67
C GLY A 93 -2.84 -3.90 7.47
N LYS A 94 -3.66 -4.60 6.69
CA LYS A 94 -3.22 -5.29 5.47
C LYS A 94 -4.21 -5.05 4.33
N VAL A 95 -3.67 -4.77 3.14
CA VAL A 95 -4.48 -4.73 1.91
C VAL A 95 -4.89 -6.16 1.58
N THR A 96 -6.19 -6.39 1.44
CA THR A 96 -6.75 -7.72 1.13
C THR A 96 -7.18 -7.80 -0.32
N ASP A 97 -7.80 -6.74 -0.84
CA ASP A 97 -8.39 -6.73 -2.17
C ASP A 97 -8.10 -5.42 -2.91
N VAL A 98 -7.95 -5.52 -4.22
CA VAL A 98 -7.74 -4.36 -5.10
C VAL A 98 -8.60 -4.51 -6.34
N VAL A 99 -9.45 -3.51 -6.58
CA VAL A 99 -10.27 -3.40 -7.77
C VAL A 99 -9.71 -2.26 -8.63
N VAL A 100 -9.45 -2.53 -9.90
CA VAL A 100 -8.98 -1.54 -10.88
C VAL A 100 -9.96 -1.47 -12.04
N ASN A 101 -10.58 -0.30 -12.24
CA ASN A 101 -11.60 -0.07 -13.25
C ASN A 101 -12.71 -1.15 -13.25
N GLY A 102 -13.15 -1.58 -12.06
CA GLY A 102 -14.18 -2.61 -11.88
C GLY A 102 -13.71 -4.06 -12.03
N LYS A 103 -12.41 -4.31 -12.24
CA LYS A 103 -11.83 -5.66 -12.27
C LYS A 103 -11.13 -5.98 -10.96
N LEU A 104 -11.42 -7.15 -10.38
CA LEU A 104 -10.76 -7.65 -9.18
C LEU A 104 -9.35 -8.14 -9.53
N MET A 105 -8.34 -7.33 -9.22
CA MET A 105 -6.92 -7.61 -9.53
C MET A 105 -6.18 -8.28 -8.37
N MET A 106 -6.74 -8.22 -7.17
CA MET A 106 -6.23 -8.90 -5.98
C MET A 106 -7.43 -9.29 -5.11
N GLU A 107 -7.45 -10.52 -4.64
CA GLU A 107 -8.52 -11.11 -3.81
C GLU A 107 -7.89 -11.93 -2.69
N ASP A 108 -8.32 -11.70 -1.44
CA ASP A 108 -7.81 -12.43 -0.27
C ASP A 108 -6.26 -12.50 -0.21
N GLU A 109 -5.61 -11.37 -0.52
CA GLU A 109 -4.15 -11.21 -0.58
C GLU A 109 -3.43 -11.89 -1.74
N VAL A 110 -4.16 -12.51 -2.65
CA VAL A 110 -3.63 -13.15 -3.86
C VAL A 110 -3.79 -12.22 -5.05
N VAL A 111 -2.71 -11.94 -5.76
CA VAL A 111 -2.74 -11.10 -6.96
C VAL A 111 -3.16 -11.92 -8.18
N ASN A 112 -4.15 -11.41 -8.91
CA ASN A 112 -4.69 -11.97 -10.14
C ASN A 112 -4.10 -11.19 -11.33
N LEU A 113 -3.07 -11.73 -11.98
CA LEU A 113 -2.43 -11.16 -13.19
C LEU A 113 -2.97 -11.78 -14.48
#